data_AF-A0A7X4H000-F1
#
_entry.id   AF-A0A7X4H000-F1
#
_cell.length_a   1.000
_cell.length_b   1.000
_cell.length_c   1.000
_cell.angle_alpha   90.00
_cell.angle_beta   90.00
_cell.angle_gamma   90.00
#
_symmetry.space_group_name_H-M   'P 1'
#
loop_
_entity.id
_entity.type
_entity.pdbx_description
1 polymer ?
#
loop_
_entity_poly.entity_id
_entity_poly.type
_entity_poly.pdbx_seq_one_letter_code
_entity_poly.pdbx_strand_id
1 'polypeptide(L)'
;METIDTRIEAAETRLKKLKAQRQQIEARKRTEDSKRKRTEDTRRKILIGAAILAKVERGEWPQARLLAMMDEVLTRPDDRALFDLRSPPTTAPESQLDLP
;
A
#
# COMPACT_ATOMS: atom_id res chain seq x y z
N MET A 1 -53.25 -1.27 27.92
CA MET A 1 -51.98 -2.00 28.10
C MET A 1 -51.26 -1.94 26.77
N GLU A 2 -50.00 -1.50 26.74
CA GLU A 2 -49.16 -1.71 25.54
C GLU A 2 -49.14 -3.20 25.23
N THR A 3 -49.42 -3.55 23.98
CA THR A 3 -49.37 -4.95 23.55
C THR A 3 -47.92 -5.37 23.38
N ILE A 4 -47.66 -6.66 23.48
CA ILE A 4 -46.31 -7.22 23.31
C ILE A 4 -45.74 -6.82 21.93
N ASP A 5 -46.60 -6.75 20.91
CA ASP A 5 -46.24 -6.33 19.55
C ASP A 5 -45.65 -4.91 19.51
N THR A 6 -46.25 -3.95 20.23
CA THR A 6 -45.73 -2.57 20.27
C THR A 6 -44.33 -2.50 20.90
N ARG A 7 -44.07 -3.37 21.89
CA ARG A 7 -42.76 -3.47 22.54
C ARG A 7 -41.73 -4.14 21.63
N ILE A 8 -42.14 -5.12 20.84
CA ILE A 8 -41.29 -5.78 19.83
C ILE A 8 -40.90 -4.76 18.75
N GLU A 9 -41.86 -4.03 18.17
CA GLU A 9 -41.59 -3.01 17.15
C GLU A 9 -40.65 -1.90 17.66
N ALA A 10 -40.85 -1.46 18.91
CA ALA A 10 -39.97 -0.47 19.54
C ALA A 10 -38.54 -1.02 19.74
N ALA A 11 -38.40 -2.30 20.11
CA ALA A 11 -37.11 -2.96 20.25
C ALA A 11 -36.40 -3.13 18.90
N GLU A 12 -37.11 -3.53 17.86
CA GLU A 12 -36.58 -3.67 16.49
C GLU A 12 -36.12 -2.32 15.92
N THR A 13 -36.91 -1.27 16.12
CA THR A 13 -36.56 0.09 15.68
C THR A 13 -35.29 0.58 16.38
N ARG A 14 -35.17 0.35 17.69
CA ARG A 14 -33.96 0.67 18.47
C ARG A 14 -32.76 -0.15 17.98
N LEU A 15 -32.95 -1.44 17.71
CA LEU A 15 -31.89 -2.34 17.21
C LEU A 15 -31.39 -1.90 15.83
N LYS A 16 -32.30 -1.53 14.92
CA LYS A 16 -31.95 -1.01 13.58
C LYS A 16 -31.14 0.29 13.69
N LYS A 17 -31.56 1.22 14.55
CA LYS A 17 -30.84 2.48 14.80
C LYS A 17 -29.43 2.23 15.35
N LEU A 18 -29.30 1.35 16.33
CA LEU A 18 -28.00 1.02 16.93
C LEU A 18 -27.06 0.29 15.95
N LYS A 19 -27.59 -0.63 15.12
CA LYS A 19 -26.80 -1.27 14.05
C LYS A 19 -26.29 -0.26 13.03
N ALA A 20 -27.12 0.69 12.60
CA ALA A 20 -26.71 1.76 11.68
C ALA A 20 -25.62 2.65 12.28
N GLN A 21 -25.74 3.02 13.56
CA GLN A 21 -24.71 3.78 14.27
C GLN A 21 -23.40 2.99 14.39
N ARG A 22 -23.46 1.69 14.70
CA ARG A 22 -22.27 0.82 14.76
C ARG A 22 -21.55 0.74 13.42
N GLN A 23 -22.30 0.53 12.32
CA GLN A 23 -21.74 0.49 10.98
C GLN A 23 -21.05 1.81 10.60
N GLN A 24 -21.63 2.96 10.96
CA GLN A 24 -21.04 4.26 10.70
C GLN A 24 -19.71 4.45 11.46
N ILE A 25 -19.64 4.02 12.72
CA ILE A 25 -18.42 4.10 13.54
C ILE A 25 -17.34 3.16 12.99
N GLU A 26 -17.69 1.92 12.63
CA GLU A 26 -16.74 0.97 12.04
C GLU A 26 -16.19 1.44 10.71
N ALA A 27 -17.02 2.04 9.85
CA ALA A 27 -16.58 2.61 8.58
C ALA A 27 -15.59 3.78 8.77
N ARG A 28 -15.83 4.64 9.78
CA ARG A 28 -14.90 5.71 10.14
C ARG A 28 -13.56 5.16 10.65
N LYS A 29 -13.59 4.20 11.59
CA LYS A 29 -12.37 3.56 12.13
C LYS A 29 -11.53 2.92 11.02
N ARG A 30 -12.15 2.14 10.12
CA ARG A 30 -11.44 1.52 9.00
C ARG A 30 -10.77 2.54 8.08
N THR A 31 -11.42 3.69 7.86
CA THR A 31 -10.87 4.77 7.04
C THR A 31 -9.67 5.43 7.71
N GLU A 32 -9.77 5.71 9.01
CA GLU A 32 -8.68 6.29 9.80
C GLU A 32 -7.48 5.34 9.91
N ASP A 33 -7.72 4.06 10.18
CA ASP A 33 -6.67 3.05 10.27
C ASP A 33 -5.97 2.85 8.93
N SER A 34 -6.71 2.86 7.82
CA SER A 34 -6.13 2.77 6.48
C SER A 34 -5.25 3.98 6.16
N LYS A 35 -5.67 5.19 6.57
CA LYS A 35 -4.86 6.41 6.43
C LYS A 35 -3.59 6.33 7.27
N ARG A 36 -3.69 5.96 8.55
CA ARG A 36 -2.53 5.81 9.45
C ARG A 36 -1.54 4.81 8.91
N LYS A 37 -2.01 3.62 8.50
CA LYS A 37 -1.15 2.57 7.92
C LYS A 37 -0.39 3.06 6.68
N ARG A 38 -1.05 3.81 5.78
CA ARG A 38 -0.39 4.40 4.60
C ARG A 38 0.66 5.42 5.01
N THR A 39 0.34 6.32 5.93
CA THR A 39 1.30 7.33 6.42
C THR A 39 2.52 6.70 7.08
N GLU A 40 2.31 5.68 7.93
CA GLU A 40 3.38 4.93 8.59
C GLU A 40 4.25 4.17 7.58
N ASP A 41 3.64 3.53 6.59
CA ASP A 41 4.36 2.80 5.53
C ASP A 41 5.21 3.75 4.68
N THR A 42 4.65 4.89 4.25
CA THR A 42 5.41 5.94 3.54
C THR A 42 6.58 6.44 4.39
N ARG A 43 6.35 6.70 5.68
CA ARG A 43 7.42 7.15 6.60
C ARG A 43 8.51 6.10 6.75
N ARG A 44 8.12 4.82 6.89
CA ARG A 44 9.06 3.69 6.99
C ARG A 44 9.95 3.60 5.75
N LYS A 45 9.35 3.68 4.55
CA LYS A 45 10.08 3.62 3.27
C LYS A 45 11.08 4.78 3.12
N ILE A 46 10.66 5.99 3.47
CA ILE A 46 11.54 7.18 3.45
C ILE A 46 12.72 6.99 4.41
N LEU A 47 12.46 6.54 5.65
CA LEU A 47 13.52 6.34 6.64
C LEU A 47 14.52 5.26 6.21
N ILE A 48 14.06 4.17 5.61
CA ILE A 48 14.95 3.12 5.06
C ILE A 48 15.85 3.70 3.96
N GLY A 49 15.27 4.46 3.03
CA GLY A 49 16.03 5.13 1.96
C GLY A 49 17.05 6.12 2.50
N ALA A 50 16.66 6.97 3.46
CA ALA A 50 17.56 7.93 4.09
C ALA A 50 18.71 7.25 4.85
N ALA A 51 18.44 6.14 5.56
CA ALA A 51 19.47 5.38 6.27
C ALA A 51 20.49 4.75 5.32
N ILE A 52 20.02 4.23 4.19
CA ILE A 52 20.85 3.69 3.11
C ILE A 52 21.73 4.77 2.50
N LEU A 53 21.15 5.91 2.13
CA LEU A 53 21.88 7.02 1.53
C LEU A 53 22.98 7.51 2.47
N ALA A 54 22.65 7.68 3.76
CA ALA A 54 23.61 8.09 4.77
C ALA A 54 24.76 7.08 4.95
N LYS A 55 24.52 5.77 4.77
CA LYS A 55 25.59 4.76 4.80
C LYS A 55 26.51 4.85 3.58
N VAL A 56 25.94 5.14 2.41
CA VAL A 56 26.73 5.33 1.18
C VAL A 56 27.59 6.59 1.28
N GLU A 57 27.03 7.69 1.77
CA GLU A 57 27.74 8.96 1.97
C GLU A 57 28.89 8.84 2.98
N ARG A 58 28.72 8.00 4.03
CA ARG A 58 29.79 7.70 4.99
C ARG A 58 30.84 6.71 4.46
N GLY A 59 30.68 6.19 3.25
CA GLY A 59 31.58 5.18 2.66
C GLY A 59 31.47 3.78 3.28
N GLU A 60 30.52 3.57 4.20
CA GLU A 60 30.23 2.27 4.81
C GLU A 60 29.59 1.30 3.82
N TRP A 61 28.99 1.85 2.76
CA TRP A 61 28.34 1.05 1.72
C TRP A 61 28.69 1.56 0.31
N PRO A 62 29.18 0.70 -0.60
CA PRO A 62 29.54 1.15 -1.95
C PRO A 62 28.33 1.63 -2.74
N GLN A 63 28.44 2.81 -3.37
CA GLN A 63 27.41 3.36 -4.25
C GLN A 63 27.05 2.40 -5.40
N ALA A 64 28.03 1.69 -5.95
CA ALA A 64 27.79 0.68 -6.99
C ALA A 64 26.82 -0.43 -6.54
N ARG A 65 26.87 -0.81 -5.26
CA ARG A 65 25.97 -1.82 -4.69
C ARG A 65 24.55 -1.27 -4.51
N LEU A 66 24.39 0.02 -4.20
CA LEU A 66 23.09 0.69 -4.21
C LEU A 66 22.50 0.72 -5.64
N LEU A 67 23.30 1.09 -6.64
CA LEU A 67 22.84 1.15 -8.03
C LEU A 67 22.44 -0.23 -8.56
N ALA A 68 23.21 -1.28 -8.28
CA ALA A 68 22.85 -2.65 -8.65
C ALA A 68 21.52 -3.09 -8.01
N MET A 69 21.32 -2.76 -6.73
CA MET A 69 20.05 -3.05 -6.05
C MET A 69 18.87 -2.27 -6.67
N MET A 70 19.07 -1.02 -7.09
CA MET A 70 18.05 -0.25 -7.82
C MET A 70 17.76 -0.85 -9.19
N ASP A 71 18.78 -1.36 -9.88
CA ASP A 71 18.66 -2.01 -11.19
C ASP A 71 17.79 -3.29 -11.15
N GLU A 72 17.90 -4.07 -10.07
CA GLU A 72 17.09 -5.27 -9.85
C GLU A 72 15.63 -4.96 -9.47
N VAL A 73 15.39 -3.89 -8.70
CA VAL A 73 14.08 -3.61 -8.11
C VAL A 73 13.22 -2.68 -8.98
N LEU A 74 13.83 -1.72 -9.67
CA LEU A 74 13.11 -0.72 -10.47
C LEU A 74 12.80 -1.27 -11.85
N THR A 75 11.51 -1.35 -12.18
CA THR A 75 11.04 -1.84 -13.48
C THR A 75 10.54 -0.73 -14.39
N ARG A 76 10.13 0.41 -13.82
CA ARG A 76 9.57 1.54 -14.58
C ARG A 76 10.70 2.38 -15.20
N PRO A 77 10.62 2.73 -16.49
CA PRO A 77 11.64 3.54 -17.16
C PRO A 77 11.89 4.89 -16.48
N ASP A 78 10.83 5.58 -16.05
CA ASP A 78 10.94 6.89 -15.39
C ASP A 78 11.69 6.79 -14.06
N ASP A 79 11.39 5.78 -13.25
CA ASP A 79 12.06 5.55 -11.96
C ASP A 79 13.52 5.14 -12.16
N ARG A 80 13.82 4.34 -13.19
CA ARG A 80 15.18 3.93 -13.55
C ARG A 80 16.04 5.09 -14.06
N ALA A 81 15.42 6.03 -14.78
CA ALA A 81 16.09 7.24 -15.26
C ALA A 81 16.58 8.15 -14.12
N LEU A 82 15.94 8.10 -12.94
CA LEU A 82 16.42 8.83 -11.75
C LEU A 82 17.78 8.33 -11.24
N PHE A 83 18.22 7.14 -11.66
CA PHE A 83 19.47 6.51 -11.26
C PHE A 83 20.41 6.25 -12.44
N ASP A 84 20.15 6.87 -13.60
CA ASP A 84 20.89 6.68 -14.85
C ASP A 84 20.98 5.21 -15.32
N LEU A 85 20.00 4.38 -14.93
CA LEU A 85 19.95 2.96 -15.28
C LEU A 85 19.33 2.79 -16.68
N ARG A 86 20.05 2.12 -17.60
CA ARG A 86 19.50 1.77 -18.92
C ARG A 86 18.25 0.89 -18.73
N SER A 87 17.21 1.08 -19.53
CA SER A 87 16.04 0.18 -19.51
C SER A 87 16.52 -1.27 -19.65
N PRO A 88 15.98 -2.20 -18.83
CA PRO A 88 16.37 -3.60 -18.97
C PRO A 88 15.91 -4.05 -20.36
N PRO A 89 16.68 -4.93 -21.04
CA PRO A 89 16.21 -5.51 -22.28
C PRO A 89 14.88 -6.17 -21.96
N THR A 90 13.81 -5.68 -22.59
CA THR A 90 12.51 -6.32 -22.58
C THR A 90 12.74 -7.79 -22.92
N THR A 91 12.64 -8.67 -21.93
CA THR A 91 12.41 -10.09 -22.16
C THR A 91 11.02 -10.18 -22.76
N ALA A 92 10.94 -9.94 -24.07
CA ALA A 92 9.81 -10.35 -24.86
C ALA A 92 9.68 -11.87 -24.65
N PRO A 93 8.51 -12.39 -24.26
CA PRO A 93 8.32 -13.82 -24.30
C PRO A 93 8.47 -14.20 -25.77
N GLU A 94 9.40 -15.11 -26.07
CA GLU A 94 9.48 -15.78 -27.36
C GLU A 94 8.13 -16.46 -27.62
N SER A 95 7.22 -15.72 -28.24
CA SER A 95 6.03 -16.28 -28.85
C SER A 95 6.50 -17.03 -30.09
N GLN A 96 6.96 -18.26 -29.83
CA GLN A 96 6.79 -19.46 -30.62
C GLN A 96 6.35 -19.14 -32.06
N LEU A 97 7.35 -19.05 -32.93
CA LEU A 97 7.20 -19.00 -34.37
C LEU A 97 6.75 -20.41 -34.83
N ASP A 98 5.49 -20.75 -34.58
CA ASP A 98 4.84 -21.87 -35.24
C ASP A 98 4.24 -21.31 -36.54
N LEU A 99 4.92 -21.54 -37.65
CA LEU A 99 4.40 -21.29 -39.00
C LEU A 99 4.07 -22.67 -39.64
N PRO A 100 3.09 -22.69 -40.56
CA PRO A 100 2.16 -23.80 -40.82
C PRO A 100 2.76 -25.02 -41.54
#